data_AF-A0A968MGD4-F1
#
_entry.id   AF-A0A968MGD4-F1
#
_cell.length_a   1.000
_cell.length_b   1.000
_cell.length_c   1.000
_cell.angle_alpha   90.00
_cell.angle_beta   90.00
_cell.angle_gamma   90.00
#
_symmetry.space_group_name_H-M   'P 1'
#
loop_
_entity.id
_entity.type
_entity.pdbx_description
1 polymer ?
#
loop_
_entity_poly.entity_id
_entity_poly.type
_entity_poly.pdbx_seq_one_letter_code
_entity_poly.pdbx_strand_id
1 'polypeptide(L)'
;MKLYENLEKLEARTITIFLDACFSGASRKSDKIQPENLVAMKGIRVKPKLNQPWQNNPNFSVISSSGADETSLALDASQTGLFTYYLCAGLRGLADENQDRAITLGEIYRYVKEQVTDTSKKISGIQTPEFHGNPDIILMEY
;
A
#
# COMPACT_ATOMS: atom_id res chain seq x y z
N MET A 1 17.76 3.76 -0.49
CA MET A 1 17.08 2.67 -1.23
C MET A 1 16.97 3.14 -2.68
N LYS A 2 17.63 2.48 -3.64
CA LYS A 2 17.81 3.01 -5.01
C LYS A 2 16.53 3.07 -5.87
N LEU A 3 15.43 2.44 -5.43
CA LEU A 3 14.21 2.33 -6.23
C LEU A 3 13.58 3.70 -6.53
N TYR A 4 13.26 4.47 -5.49
CA TYR A 4 12.55 5.73 -5.65
C TYR A 4 13.38 6.80 -6.37
N GLU A 5 14.69 6.86 -6.07
CA GLU A 5 15.65 7.72 -6.78
C GLU A 5 15.76 7.37 -8.28
N ASN A 6 15.68 6.09 -8.65
CA ASN A 6 15.71 5.67 -10.05
C ASN A 6 14.41 6.02 -10.77
N LEU A 7 13.26 5.89 -10.10
CA LEU A 7 11.97 6.24 -10.67
C LEU A 7 11.86 7.75 -10.89
N GLU A 8 12.36 8.57 -9.96
CA GLU A 8 12.40 10.02 -10.12
C GLU A 8 13.21 10.48 -11.34
N LYS A 9 14.25 9.74 -11.71
CA LYS A 9 15.08 10.02 -12.91
C LYS A 9 14.41 9.69 -14.24
N LEU A 10 13.23 9.07 -14.24
CA LEU A 10 12.52 8.72 -15.48
C LEU A 10 11.91 9.94 -16.18
N GLU A 11 11.96 11.13 -15.58
CA GLU A 11 11.33 12.37 -16.10
C GLU A 11 9.86 12.17 -16.51
N ALA A 12 9.18 11.21 -15.87
CA ALA A 12 7.79 10.88 -16.16
C ALA A 12 6.86 12.01 -15.71
N ARG A 13 5.79 12.25 -16.47
CA ARG A 13 4.76 13.24 -16.11
C ARG A 13 4.14 12.97 -14.74
N THR A 14 3.94 11.69 -14.40
CA THR A 14 3.38 11.24 -13.13
C THR A 14 3.91 9.85 -12.80
N ILE A 15 4.24 9.62 -11.54
CA ILE A 15 4.69 8.32 -11.02
C ILE A 15 3.77 7.96 -9.87
N THR A 16 3.03 6.86 -10.01
CA THR A 16 2.17 6.32 -8.96
C THR A 16 2.63 4.91 -8.61
N ILE A 17 2.84 4.67 -7.31
CA ILE A 17 3.31 3.38 -6.79
C ILE A 17 2.28 2.82 -5.83
N PHE A 18 1.83 1.59 -6.09
CA PHE A 18 1.08 0.78 -5.14
C PHE A 18 2.02 -0.29 -4.59
N LEU A 19 2.23 -0.29 -3.27
CA LEU A 19 3.21 -1.15 -2.61
C LEU A 19 2.52 -2.11 -1.65
N ASP A 20 2.30 -3.35 -2.10
CA ASP A 20 1.85 -4.45 -1.24
C ASP A 20 3.05 -5.24 -0.71
N ALA A 21 3.61 -4.77 0.41
CA ALA A 21 4.78 -5.37 1.03
C ALA A 21 4.77 -5.15 2.55
N CYS A 22 5.21 -6.15 3.31
CA CYS A 22 5.48 -5.99 4.74
C CYS A 22 6.73 -5.12 4.91
N PHE A 23 6.56 -3.83 5.22
CA PHE A 23 7.68 -2.91 5.46
C PHE A 23 8.58 -3.33 6.64
N SER A 24 8.09 -4.17 7.54
CA SER A 24 8.80 -4.66 8.71
C SER A 24 9.92 -5.68 8.42
N GLY A 25 10.02 -6.20 7.19
CA GLY A 25 10.87 -7.36 6.91
C GLY A 25 10.46 -8.61 7.70
N ALA A 26 9.27 -8.59 8.32
CA ALA A 26 8.71 -9.75 8.99
C ALA A 26 8.21 -10.73 7.95
N SER A 27 8.92 -11.86 7.83
CA SER A 27 8.43 -13.03 7.13
C SER A 27 6.99 -13.30 7.55
N ARG A 28 6.15 -13.62 6.55
CA ARG A 28 4.75 -13.99 6.74
C ARG A 28 4.66 -14.96 7.90
N LYS A 29 3.74 -14.72 8.84
CA LYS A 29 3.44 -15.67 9.92
C LYS A 29 2.84 -16.91 9.25
N SER A 30 3.68 -17.88 8.92
CA SER A 30 3.27 -19.19 8.45
C SER A 30 3.21 -20.13 9.66
N ASP A 31 2.23 -21.02 9.69
CA ASP A 31 2.08 -22.05 10.75
C ASP A 31 3.25 -23.07 10.80
N LYS A 32 4.26 -22.90 9.94
CA LYS A 32 5.48 -23.68 9.92
C LYS A 32 6.65 -22.79 10.35
N ILE A 33 7.14 -23.02 11.57
CA ILE A 33 8.33 -22.36 12.10
C ILE A 33 9.53 -22.77 11.22
N GLN A 34 9.93 -21.89 10.31
CA GLN A 34 11.18 -21.99 9.57
C GLN A 34 12.23 -21.05 10.23
N PRO A 35 13.52 -21.42 10.24
CA PRO A 35 14.59 -20.60 10.84
C PRO A 35 14.64 -19.17 10.30
N GLU A 36 14.20 -19.00 9.05
CA GLU A 36 14.09 -17.73 8.33
C GLU A 36 13.12 -16.74 9.01
N ASN A 37 12.07 -17.24 9.68
CA ASN A 37 11.07 -16.44 10.39
C ASN A 37 11.60 -15.90 11.73
N LEU A 38 12.68 -16.48 12.27
CA LEU A 38 13.27 -16.07 13.56
C LEU A 38 14.17 -14.83 13.41
N VAL A 39 14.75 -14.61 12.23
CA VAL A 39 15.64 -13.46 11.98
C VAL A 39 14.84 -12.16 11.99
N ALA A 40 13.59 -12.19 11.53
CA ALA A 40 12.70 -11.04 11.59
C ALA A 40 12.16 -10.71 12.99
N MET A 41 12.37 -11.59 13.98
CA MET A 41 12.02 -11.34 15.38
C MET A 41 13.11 -10.56 16.14
N LYS A 42 14.30 -10.38 15.56
CA LYS A 42 15.37 -9.57 16.16
C LYS A 42 15.10 -8.08 15.93
N GLY A 43 14.15 -7.55 16.70
CA GLY A 43 13.91 -6.19 17.24
C GLY A 43 14.57 -4.91 16.70
N ILE A 44 15.36 -4.91 15.64
CA ILE A 44 15.95 -3.73 15.03
C ILE A 44 15.06 -3.32 13.86
N ARG A 45 14.02 -2.56 14.20
CA ARG A 45 13.08 -1.99 13.24
C ARG A 45 13.62 -0.64 12.77
N VAL A 46 14.22 -0.64 11.59
CA VAL A 46 14.72 0.60 10.98
C VAL A 46 13.52 1.35 10.41
N LYS A 47 13.01 2.37 11.11
CA LYS A 47 12.16 3.39 10.47
C LYS A 47 13.04 4.10 9.45
N PRO A 48 12.79 4.00 8.13
CA PRO A 48 13.60 4.71 7.17
C PRO A 48 13.30 6.20 7.30
N LYS A 49 14.10 6.90 8.12
CA LYS A 49 14.27 8.35 8.02
C LYS A 49 15.13 8.62 6.80
N LEU A 50 14.50 8.61 5.63
CA LEU A 50 15.10 9.12 4.41
C LEU A 50 14.14 10.18 3.88
N ASN A 51 14.65 11.33 3.43
CA ASN A 51 13.87 12.25 2.62
C ASN A 51 13.48 11.48 1.36
N GLN A 52 12.25 11.01 1.31
CA GLN A 52 11.79 10.19 0.21
C GLN A 52 11.39 11.12 -0.94
N PRO A 53 11.65 10.76 -2.22
CA PRO A 53 11.35 11.62 -3.37
C PRO A 53 9.92 12.18 -3.39
N TRP A 54 8.93 11.38 -2.96
CA TRP A 54 7.53 11.80 -2.87
C TRP A 54 7.23 12.91 -1.87
N GLN A 55 8.15 13.23 -0.96
CA GLN A 55 7.97 14.34 -0.03
C GLN A 55 8.19 15.70 -0.71
N ASN A 56 8.96 15.73 -1.80
CA ASN A 56 9.37 16.96 -2.47
C ASN A 56 8.91 17.04 -3.95
N ASN A 57 8.32 15.97 -4.49
CA ASN A 57 7.88 15.89 -5.88
C ASN A 57 6.36 15.65 -5.95
N PRO A 58 5.54 16.65 -6.36
CA PRO A 58 4.09 16.53 -6.40
C PRO A 58 3.59 15.54 -7.47
N ASN A 59 4.44 15.18 -8.43
CA ASN A 59 4.12 14.19 -9.47
C ASN A 59 4.39 12.76 -9.01
N PHE A 60 4.83 12.56 -7.77
CA PHE A 60 5.20 11.27 -7.23
C PHE A 60 4.24 10.89 -6.09
N SER A 61 3.50 9.81 -6.29
CA SER A 61 2.51 9.31 -5.34
C SER A 61 2.77 7.86 -4.95
N VAL A 62 2.58 7.54 -3.67
CA VAL A 62 2.78 6.20 -3.10
C VAL A 62 1.61 5.84 -2.21
N ILE A 63 1.01 4.67 -2.45
CA ILE A 63 0.04 4.03 -1.55
C ILE A 63 0.64 2.70 -1.10
N SER A 64 0.80 2.50 0.21
CA SER A 64 1.33 1.26 0.79
C SER A 64 0.24 0.45 1.48
N SER A 65 0.40 -0.88 1.48
CA SER A 65 -0.57 -1.82 2.05
C SER A 65 -0.70 -1.75 3.57
N SER A 66 0.33 -1.26 4.27
CA SER A 66 0.39 -1.22 5.72
C SER A 66 1.38 -0.16 6.16
N GLY A 67 1.14 0.45 7.32
CA GLY A 67 2.13 1.31 7.96
C GLY A 67 3.44 0.58 8.28
N ALA A 68 4.51 1.34 8.52
CA ALA A 68 5.86 0.79 8.73
C ALA A 68 5.95 -0.23 9.91
N ASP A 69 5.00 -0.16 10.85
CA ASP A 69 4.96 -0.98 12.06
C ASP A 69 3.97 -2.17 11.96
N GLU A 70 3.29 -2.36 10.81
CA GLU A 70 2.21 -3.34 10.58
C GLU A 70 2.58 -4.43 9.55
N THR A 71 1.79 -5.51 9.49
CA THR A 71 2.00 -6.65 8.56
C THR A 71 0.89 -6.67 7.51
N SER A 72 1.23 -6.85 6.22
CA SER A 72 0.23 -7.03 5.16
C SER A 72 -0.42 -8.42 5.27
N LEU A 73 -1.75 -8.48 5.33
CA LEU A 73 -2.51 -9.71 5.53
C LEU A 73 -2.89 -10.37 4.19
N ALA A 74 -2.93 -11.70 4.18
CA ALA A 74 -3.46 -12.47 3.06
C ALA A 74 -4.96 -12.73 3.26
N LEU A 75 -5.74 -12.72 2.17
CA LEU A 75 -7.13 -13.15 2.20
C LEU A 75 -7.21 -14.62 1.77
N ASP A 76 -7.38 -15.52 2.74
CA ASP A 76 -7.24 -16.99 2.60
C ASP A 76 -8.10 -17.66 1.51
N ALA A 77 -9.20 -17.03 1.07
CA ALA A 77 -10.02 -17.59 -0.01
C ALA A 77 -9.48 -17.30 -1.43
N SER A 78 -8.57 -16.34 -1.59
CA SER A 78 -8.17 -15.79 -2.90
C SER A 78 -6.68 -15.92 -3.24
N GLN A 79 -5.83 -16.31 -2.28
CA GLN A 79 -4.36 -16.20 -2.35
C GLN A 79 -3.82 -14.79 -2.68
N THR A 80 -4.67 -13.77 -2.74
CA THR A 80 -4.28 -12.38 -2.97
C THR A 80 -4.12 -11.63 -1.65
N GLY A 81 -3.22 -10.64 -1.62
CA GLY A 81 -3.08 -9.73 -0.48
C GLY A 81 -4.36 -8.92 -0.29
N LEU A 82 -4.77 -8.69 0.96
CA LEU A 82 -6.00 -7.97 1.30
C LEU A 82 -6.04 -6.58 0.66
N PHE A 83 -4.90 -5.89 0.65
CA PHE A 83 -4.73 -4.61 -0.02
C PHE A 83 -4.94 -4.72 -1.53
N THR A 84 -4.22 -5.63 -2.20
CA THR A 84 -4.34 -5.84 -3.65
C THR A 84 -5.77 -6.18 -4.07
N TYR A 85 -6.46 -7.02 -3.29
CA TYR A 85 -7.86 -7.37 -3.54
C TYR A 85 -8.75 -6.12 -3.61
N TYR A 86 -8.71 -5.27 -2.56
CA TYR A 86 -9.53 -4.06 -2.54
C TYR A 86 -9.05 -3.00 -3.53
N LEU A 87 -7.75 -2.90 -3.80
CA LEU A 87 -7.25 -2.02 -4.86
C LEU A 87 -7.88 -2.37 -6.21
N CYS A 88 -7.84 -3.64 -6.62
CA CYS A 88 -8.46 -4.09 -7.86
C CYS A 88 -9.98 -3.89 -7.87
N ALA A 89 -10.65 -4.08 -6.73
CA ALA A 89 -12.08 -3.85 -6.61
C ALA A 89 -12.44 -2.36 -6.78
N GLY A 90 -11.65 -1.45 -6.18
CA GLY A 90 -11.82 0.00 -6.31
C GLY A 90 -11.62 0.48 -7.73
N LEU A 91 -10.57 0.00 -8.41
CA LEU A 91 -10.28 0.31 -9.82
C LEU A 91 -11.34 -0.21 -10.81
N ARG A 92 -12.23 -1.11 -10.39
CA ARG A 92 -13.40 -1.52 -11.20
C ARG A 92 -14.60 -0.58 -11.07
N GLY A 93 -14.43 0.58 -10.42
CA GLY A 93 -15.47 1.58 -10.23
C GLY A 93 -16.02 1.66 -8.80
N LEU A 94 -15.63 0.77 -7.89
CA LEU A 94 -16.12 0.83 -6.50
C LEU A 94 -15.52 1.97 -5.68
N ALA A 95 -14.44 2.58 -6.17
CA ALA A 95 -13.84 3.76 -5.54
C ALA A 95 -14.41 5.09 -6.04
N ASP A 96 -15.24 5.09 -7.09
CA ASP A 96 -15.88 6.30 -7.65
C ASP A 96 -16.99 6.79 -6.70
N GLU A 97 -16.60 7.59 -5.70
CA GLU A 97 -17.49 8.04 -4.62
C GLU A 97 -18.45 9.13 -5.10
N ASN A 98 -18.00 9.99 -6.02
CA ASN A 98 -18.77 11.13 -6.52
C ASN A 98 -19.56 10.81 -7.82
N GLN A 99 -19.36 9.62 -8.40
CA GLN A 99 -20.02 9.12 -9.62
C GLN A 99 -19.73 9.97 -10.87
N ASP A 100 -18.56 10.61 -10.93
CA ASP A 100 -18.13 11.41 -12.08
C ASP A 100 -17.45 10.60 -13.19
N ARG A 101 -17.35 9.26 -13.01
CA ARG A 101 -16.65 8.31 -13.89
C ARG A 101 -15.15 8.52 -14.00
N ALA A 102 -14.57 9.26 -13.07
CA ALA A 102 -13.15 9.31 -12.83
C ALA A 102 -12.87 8.66 -11.47
N ILE A 103 -11.65 8.15 -11.30
CA ILE A 103 -11.16 7.70 -10.00
C ILE A 103 -9.89 8.47 -9.72
N THR A 104 -9.91 9.28 -8.67
CA THR A 104 -8.75 10.02 -8.18
C THR A 104 -7.89 9.16 -7.23
N LEU A 105 -6.64 9.59 -7.00
CA LEU A 105 -5.78 8.97 -5.99
C LEU A 105 -6.37 9.09 -4.59
N GLY A 106 -7.06 10.19 -4.29
CA GLY A 106 -7.75 10.38 -3.01
C GLY A 106 -8.89 9.38 -2.80
N GLU A 107 -9.70 9.16 -3.83
CA GLU A 107 -10.82 8.22 -3.82
C GLU A 107 -10.37 6.77 -3.68
N ILE A 108 -9.43 6.33 -4.53
CA ILE A 108 -8.92 4.95 -4.44
C ILE A 108 -8.27 4.68 -3.08
N TYR A 109 -7.54 5.66 -2.52
CA TYR A 109 -6.97 5.52 -1.19
C TYR A 109 -8.04 5.43 -0.10
N ARG A 110 -9.06 6.30 -0.12
CA ARG A 110 -10.14 6.29 0.89
C ARG A 110 -10.87 4.95 0.88
N TYR A 111 -11.27 4.48 -0.31
CA TYR A 111 -11.91 3.19 -0.49
C TYR A 111 -11.04 2.04 0.04
N VAL A 112 -9.78 1.96 -0.40
CA VAL A 112 -8.88 0.87 0.00
C VAL A 112 -8.62 0.91 1.50
N LYS A 113 -8.39 2.08 2.08
CA LYS A 113 -8.14 2.23 3.51
C LYS A 113 -9.31 1.76 4.35
N GLU A 114 -10.53 2.17 4.00
CA GLU A 114 -11.75 1.76 4.70
C GLU A 114 -11.91 0.24 4.66
N GLN A 115 -11.91 -0.34 3.45
CA GLN A 115 -12.16 -1.77 3.25
C GLN A 115 -11.09 -2.66 3.90
N VAL A 116 -9.81 -2.29 3.76
CA VAL A 116 -8.69 -3.04 4.35
C VAL A 116 -8.76 -2.97 5.88
N THR A 117 -8.95 -1.79 6.46
CA THR A 117 -9.00 -1.60 7.92
C THR A 117 -10.17 -2.37 8.53
N ASP A 118 -11.34 -2.32 7.90
CA ASP A 118 -12.53 -3.00 8.41
C ASP A 118 -12.43 -4.52 8.27
N THR A 119 -11.89 -5.00 7.15
CA THR A 119 -11.70 -6.43 6.93
C THR A 119 -10.61 -7.00 7.82
N SER A 120 -9.50 -6.28 8.02
CA SER A 120 -8.41 -6.71 8.90
C SER A 120 -8.91 -6.92 10.33
N LYS A 121 -9.73 -5.99 10.85
CA LYS A 121 -10.35 -6.11 12.18
C LYS A 121 -11.22 -7.35 12.31
N LYS A 122 -12.04 -7.67 11.29
CA LYS A 122 -12.92 -8.85 11.28
C LYS A 122 -12.14 -10.16 11.35
N ILE A 123 -10.93 -10.20 10.79
CA ILE A 123 -10.03 -11.36 10.84
C ILE A 123 -9.00 -11.27 11.99
N SER A 124 -9.24 -10.40 12.99
CA SER A 124 -8.35 -10.21 14.15
C SER A 124 -6.91 -9.81 13.79
N GLY A 125 -6.73 -9.15 12.65
CA GLY A 125 -5.49 -8.54 12.21
C GLY A 125 -5.53 -7.01 12.27
N ILE A 126 -4.37 -6.39 12.02
CA ILE A 126 -4.24 -4.93 11.93
C ILE A 126 -3.49 -4.63 10.63
N GLN A 127 -4.16 -3.90 9.74
CA GLN A 127 -3.59 -3.43 8.49
C GLN A 127 -4.23 -2.09 8.13
N THR A 128 -3.41 -1.05 8.06
CA THR A 128 -3.80 0.33 7.80
C THR A 128 -2.99 0.85 6.60
N PRO A 129 -3.61 0.97 5.42
CA PRO A 129 -2.94 1.56 4.26
C PRO A 129 -2.53 3.01 4.51
N GLU A 130 -1.40 3.42 3.93
CA GLU A 130 -0.91 4.81 3.97
C GLU A 130 -0.83 5.40 2.56
N PHE A 131 -0.96 6.72 2.46
CA PHE A 131 -0.87 7.46 1.21
C PHE A 131 0.01 8.70 1.36
N HIS A 132 0.86 8.91 0.36
CA HIS A 132 1.64 10.12 0.14
C HIS A 132 1.51 10.56 -1.32
N GLY A 133 1.22 11.83 -1.57
CA GLY A 133 1.12 12.38 -2.92
C GLY A 133 -0.02 13.38 -3.05
N ASN A 134 -0.32 13.76 -4.29
CA ASN A 134 -1.45 14.64 -4.60
C ASN A 134 -2.74 13.81 -4.76
N PRO A 135 -3.76 14.00 -3.90
CA PRO A 135 -5.02 13.24 -3.98
C PRO A 135 -5.82 13.55 -5.24
N ASP A 136 -5.64 14.72 -5.85
CA ASP A 136 -6.45 15.21 -6.96
C ASP A 136 -6.02 14.66 -8.33
N ILE A 137 -4.97 13.82 -8.37
CA ILE A 137 -4.55 13.15 -9.59
C ILE A 137 -5.61 12.13 -10.00
N ILE A 138 -6.13 12.29 -11.21
CA ILE A 138 -7.00 11.29 -11.86
C ILE A 138 -6.14 10.09 -12.25
N LEU A 139 -6.49 8.92 -11.71
CA LEU A 139 -5.82 7.66 -11.99
C LEU A 139 -6.41 6.97 -13.22
N MET A 140 -7.73 7.05 -13.40
CA MET A 140 -8.45 6.51 -14.56
C MET A 140 -9.80 7.18 -14.77
N GLU A 141 -10.30 7.11 -16.00
CA GLU A 141 -11.63 7.57 -16.45
C GLU A 141 -12.28 6.44 -17.28
N TYR A 142 -13.62 6.32 -17.26
CA TYR A 142 -14.33 5.23 -17.96
C TYR A 142 -15.74 5.58 -18.48
#